data_AF-A0A2A9EZB3-F1
#
_entry.id   AF-A0A2A9EZB3-F1
#
_cell.length_a   1.000
_cell.length_b   1.000
_cell.length_c   1.000
_cell.angle_alpha   90.00
_cell.angle_beta   90.00
_cell.angle_gamma   90.00
#
_symmetry.space_group_name_H-M   'P 1'
#
loop_
_entity.id
_entity.type
_entity.pdbx_description
1 polymer ?
#
loop_
_entity_poly.entity_id
_entity_poly.type
_entity_poly.pdbx_seq_one_letter_code
_entity_poly.pdbx_strand_id
1 'polypeptide(L)'
;MRVLAAMSGGVDSAVAAALAVEAGHEVVGVHMALSRNRDQFRTGSRGCCSIEDAGDARRAADVLGIPYYVWDLSETFEETVVADFLAEYSAGRTPNPCVRCNEHIKFEALLDKATALGFDAVATGHYARIVHGADGSPELHRSPNEDKDQSYVLAVMGRDRLERSIFPLGGFASKAQVRAEAERRGLSVSAKPDSYDICFVADGDTGGFLRDRLGEQPGEVRDTDGNVVGEHRGAYAFTVGQRKGLGLGRPAADGRARYVVDVDTSSNTVVVGPAELLSVDRVAGEKAVWLAEPADGWADVTVQVRAHGRQVPAQVRAVPALDDGAGGLEVRLGEALRGVAAGQSLVVYSGTRVLGQATVSRAWRDRAGRAATAADGTTADGATAQAPVAVPAPVAAATEARA
;
A
#
# COMPACT_ATOMS: atom_id res chain seq x y z
N MET A 1 21.39 8.68 -25.31
CA MET A 1 20.01 8.16 -25.33
C MET A 1 19.05 9.32 -25.55
N ARG A 2 17.93 9.04 -26.22
CA ARG A 2 16.75 9.90 -26.30
C ARG A 2 15.85 9.56 -25.12
N VAL A 3 15.62 10.53 -24.24
CA VAL A 3 14.92 10.32 -22.97
C VAL A 3 13.67 11.19 -22.92
N LEU A 4 12.53 10.56 -22.65
CA LEU A 4 11.29 11.27 -22.38
C LEU A 4 11.17 11.55 -20.88
N ALA A 5 11.22 12.82 -20.48
CA ALA A 5 11.06 13.23 -19.09
C ALA A 5 9.58 13.48 -18.75
N ALA A 6 9.02 12.69 -17.84
CA ALA A 6 7.66 12.89 -17.33
C ALA A 6 7.64 14.05 -16.32
N MET A 7 7.14 15.21 -16.76
CA MET A 7 7.14 16.48 -16.03
C MET A 7 5.75 16.80 -15.47
N SER A 8 5.60 16.58 -14.17
CA SER A 8 4.33 16.74 -13.43
C SER A 8 4.04 18.17 -12.98
N GLY A 9 4.88 19.15 -13.33
CA GLY A 9 4.79 20.52 -12.81
C GLY A 9 5.29 20.71 -11.37
N GLY A 10 5.87 19.66 -10.78
CA GLY A 10 6.47 19.69 -9.45
C GLY A 10 8.00 19.82 -9.49
N VAL A 11 8.58 20.14 -8.33
CA VAL A 11 10.04 20.29 -8.18
C VAL A 11 10.81 19.02 -8.56
N ASP A 12 10.29 17.84 -8.17
CA ASP A 12 10.98 16.57 -8.36
C ASP A 12 11.16 16.23 -9.84
N SER A 13 10.09 16.35 -10.62
CA SER A 13 10.13 16.02 -12.04
C SER A 13 10.91 17.04 -12.86
N ALA A 14 10.91 18.31 -12.46
CA ALA A 14 11.75 19.33 -13.08
C ALA A 14 13.24 19.10 -12.83
N VAL A 15 13.63 18.77 -11.59
CA VAL A 15 15.03 18.44 -11.26
C VAL A 15 15.45 17.14 -11.93
N ALA A 16 14.59 16.14 -11.98
CA ALA A 16 14.87 14.88 -12.69
C ALA A 16 15.14 15.11 -14.18
N ALA A 17 14.32 15.93 -14.85
CA ALA A 17 14.55 16.31 -16.25
C ALA A 17 15.89 17.05 -16.42
N ALA A 18 16.21 17.97 -15.52
CA ALA A 18 17.46 18.72 -15.56
C ALA A 18 18.69 17.83 -15.39
N LEU A 19 18.64 16.86 -14.47
CA LEU A 19 19.72 15.89 -14.27
C LEU A 19 19.89 14.97 -15.48
N ALA A 20 18.81 14.60 -16.16
CA ALA A 20 18.89 13.83 -17.41
C ALA A 20 19.56 14.63 -18.53
N VAL A 21 19.30 15.95 -18.63
CA VAL A 21 20.00 16.84 -19.56
C VAL A 21 21.48 16.93 -19.22
N GLU A 22 21.83 17.12 -17.94
CA GLU A 22 23.21 17.22 -17.47
C GLU A 22 24.00 15.92 -17.68
N ALA A 23 23.34 14.76 -17.62
CA ALA A 23 23.92 13.47 -17.98
C ALA A 23 24.18 13.31 -19.50
N GLY A 24 23.90 14.33 -20.31
CA GLY A 24 24.16 14.36 -21.75
C GLY A 24 23.12 13.64 -22.60
N HIS A 25 21.90 13.43 -22.09
CA HIS A 25 20.82 12.83 -22.86
C HIS A 25 20.11 13.86 -23.77
N GLU A 26 19.55 13.40 -24.88
CA GLU A 26 18.60 14.18 -25.68
C GLU A 26 17.24 14.09 -24.99
N VAL A 27 16.88 15.12 -24.21
CA VAL A 27 15.68 15.10 -23.38
C VAL A 27 14.52 15.82 -24.06
N VAL A 28 13.34 15.18 -24.04
CA VAL A 28 12.06 15.81 -24.38
C VAL A 28 11.16 15.74 -23.15
N GLY A 29 10.59 16.86 -22.74
CA GLY A 29 9.63 16.94 -21.65
C GLY A 29 8.22 16.57 -22.10
N VAL A 30 7.48 15.86 -21.24
CA VAL A 30 6.06 15.61 -21.44
C VAL A 30 5.27 15.76 -20.15
N HIS A 31 4.12 16.41 -20.23
CA HIS A 31 3.13 16.41 -19.16
C HIS A 31 1.94 15.53 -19.55
N MET A 32 1.44 14.75 -18.59
CA MET A 32 0.27 13.91 -18.77
C MET A 32 -0.95 14.63 -18.19
N ALA A 33 -1.87 15.04 -19.06
CA ALA A 33 -3.17 15.50 -18.62
C ALA A 33 -4.05 14.28 -18.31
N LEU A 34 -4.34 14.07 -17.03
CA LEU A 34 -5.09 12.90 -16.54
C LEU A 34 -6.54 13.21 -16.16
N SER A 35 -6.99 14.45 -16.37
CA SER A 35 -8.35 14.88 -16.00
C SER A 35 -9.00 15.72 -17.08
N ARG A 36 -10.29 15.44 -17.32
CA ARG A 36 -11.18 16.22 -18.19
C ARG A 36 -12.01 17.26 -17.41
N ASN A 37 -12.02 17.19 -16.07
CA ASN A 37 -13.02 17.88 -15.24
C ASN A 37 -12.60 19.29 -14.82
N ARG A 38 -13.37 20.31 -15.27
CA ARG A 38 -13.14 21.76 -15.07
C ARG A 38 -12.92 22.21 -13.61
N ASP A 39 -13.35 21.43 -12.63
CA ASP A 39 -13.17 21.72 -11.20
C ASP A 39 -11.83 21.26 -10.62
N GLN A 40 -11.16 20.27 -11.24
CA GLN A 40 -9.76 19.92 -10.91
C GLN A 40 -8.74 20.95 -11.43
N PHE A 41 -9.23 22.01 -12.09
CA PHE A 41 -8.45 23.15 -12.56
C PHE A 41 -8.54 24.36 -11.60
N ARG A 42 -9.08 24.19 -10.38
CA ARG A 42 -9.07 25.24 -9.36
C ARG A 42 -7.73 25.28 -8.63
N THR A 43 -7.26 26.50 -8.37
CA THR A 43 -6.09 26.80 -7.54
C THR A 43 -6.10 26.00 -6.22
N GLY A 44 -5.02 25.27 -5.95
CA GLY A 44 -4.86 24.48 -4.73
C GLY A 44 -5.28 23.00 -4.81
N SER A 45 -5.52 22.45 -6.02
CA SER A 45 -5.71 21.01 -6.21
C SER A 45 -4.50 20.23 -5.69
N ARG A 46 -4.72 19.17 -4.89
CA ARG A 46 -3.64 18.36 -4.29
C ARG A 46 -2.91 17.43 -5.29
N GLY A 47 -3.39 17.36 -6.53
CA GLY A 47 -2.84 16.52 -7.60
C GLY A 47 -1.73 17.18 -8.43
N CYS A 48 -1.25 16.46 -9.44
CA CYS A 48 -0.17 16.89 -10.35
C CYS A 48 -0.62 16.99 -11.82
N CYS A 49 -1.94 17.11 -12.05
CA CYS A 49 -2.59 16.95 -13.35
C CYS A 49 -3.45 18.17 -13.74
N SER A 50 -3.19 19.34 -13.13
CA SER A 50 -3.91 20.59 -13.43
C SER A 50 -3.30 21.36 -14.60
N ILE A 51 -4.04 22.33 -15.15
CA ILE A 51 -3.49 23.29 -16.15
C ILE A 51 -2.29 24.06 -15.57
N GLU A 52 -2.34 24.39 -14.27
CA GLU A 52 -1.25 25.09 -13.60
C GLU A 52 0.01 24.23 -13.58
N ASP A 53 -0.13 22.93 -13.31
CA ASP A 53 0.99 21.98 -13.35
C ASP A 53 1.57 21.84 -14.76
N ALA A 54 0.75 21.82 -15.80
CA ALA A 54 1.22 21.85 -17.18
C ALA A 54 2.00 23.14 -17.47
N GLY A 55 1.51 24.29 -16.99
CA GLY A 55 2.19 25.58 -17.12
C GLY A 55 3.53 25.64 -16.36
N ASP A 56 3.60 25.07 -15.17
CA ASP A 56 4.84 24.93 -14.39
C ASP A 56 5.85 24.02 -15.10
N ALA A 57 5.39 22.88 -15.61
CA ALA A 57 6.22 21.95 -16.36
C ALA A 57 6.78 22.61 -17.63
N ARG A 58 5.95 23.39 -18.33
CA ARG A 58 6.37 24.17 -19.51
C ARG A 58 7.47 25.17 -19.15
N ARG A 59 7.28 25.97 -18.09
CA ARG A 59 8.30 26.94 -17.63
C ARG A 59 9.62 26.26 -17.28
N ALA A 60 9.56 25.12 -16.59
CA ALA A 60 10.75 24.34 -16.29
C ALA A 60 11.44 23.85 -17.58
N ALA A 61 10.68 23.34 -18.56
CA ALA A 61 11.23 22.92 -19.85
C ALA A 61 11.87 24.08 -20.64
N ASP A 62 11.26 25.27 -20.61
CA ASP A 62 11.82 26.47 -21.25
C ASP A 62 13.16 26.88 -20.60
N VAL A 63 13.28 26.81 -19.27
CA VAL A 63 14.57 27.06 -18.55
C VAL A 63 15.63 26.03 -18.94
N LEU A 64 15.25 24.77 -19.14
CA LEU A 64 16.16 23.69 -19.53
C LEU A 64 16.49 23.70 -21.03
N GLY A 65 15.78 24.49 -21.84
CA GLY A 65 15.95 24.52 -23.29
C GLY A 65 15.53 23.23 -24.01
N ILE A 66 14.57 22.48 -23.44
CA ILE A 66 14.12 21.18 -24.01
C ILE A 66 12.74 21.31 -24.69
N PRO A 67 12.46 20.51 -25.74
CA PRO A 67 11.12 20.41 -26.30
C PRO A 67 10.12 19.92 -25.25
N TYR A 68 8.88 20.40 -25.32
CA TYR A 68 7.84 20.06 -24.34
C TYR A 68 6.49 19.84 -25.01
N TYR A 69 5.81 18.76 -24.61
CA TYR A 69 4.48 18.38 -25.09
C TYR A 69 3.52 18.09 -23.94
N VAL A 70 2.23 18.22 -24.22
CA VAL A 70 1.16 17.75 -23.32
C VAL A 70 0.45 16.59 -24.00
N TRP A 71 0.36 15.46 -23.32
CA TRP A 71 -0.39 14.29 -23.77
C TRP A 71 -1.62 14.11 -22.92
N ASP A 72 -2.77 14.03 -23.58
CA ASP A 72 -4.02 13.64 -22.94
C ASP A 72 -4.03 12.12 -22.77
N LEU A 73 -4.06 11.67 -21.53
CA LEU A 73 -4.25 10.27 -21.12
C LEU A 73 -5.44 10.13 -20.16
N SER A 74 -6.35 11.11 -20.17
CA SER A 74 -7.46 11.19 -19.22
C SER A 74 -8.48 10.06 -19.36
N GLU A 75 -8.69 9.55 -20.58
CA GLU A 75 -9.56 8.40 -20.82
C GLU A 75 -8.99 7.14 -20.20
N THR A 76 -7.76 6.81 -20.55
CA THR A 76 -7.03 5.67 -19.98
C THR A 76 -6.95 5.79 -18.45
N PHE A 77 -6.74 6.98 -17.91
CA PHE A 77 -6.74 7.23 -16.47
C PHE A 77 -8.09 6.91 -15.81
N GLU A 78 -9.19 7.40 -16.39
CA GLU A 78 -10.53 7.13 -15.86
C GLU A 78 -10.84 5.62 -15.92
N GLU A 79 -10.52 4.96 -17.03
CA GLU A 79 -10.81 3.54 -17.27
C GLU A 79 -9.94 2.57 -16.45
N THR A 80 -8.69 2.91 -16.18
CA THR A 80 -7.73 1.97 -15.56
C THR A 80 -7.39 2.30 -14.11
N VAL A 81 -7.56 3.56 -13.68
CA VAL A 81 -7.23 4.00 -12.31
C VAL A 81 -8.49 4.34 -11.53
N VAL A 82 -9.36 5.19 -12.08
CA VAL A 82 -10.57 5.64 -11.36
C VAL A 82 -11.61 4.53 -11.30
N ALA A 83 -11.85 3.82 -12.42
CA ALA A 83 -12.78 2.70 -12.46
C ALA A 83 -12.34 1.54 -11.54
N ASP A 84 -11.05 1.17 -11.55
CA ASP A 84 -10.49 0.17 -10.62
C ASP A 84 -10.69 0.62 -9.16
N PHE A 85 -10.37 1.87 -8.86
CA PHE A 85 -10.58 2.43 -7.53
C PHE A 85 -12.04 2.29 -7.06
N LEU A 86 -13.01 2.64 -7.91
CA LEU A 86 -14.43 2.52 -7.59
C LEU A 86 -14.88 1.06 -7.45
N ALA A 87 -14.40 0.16 -8.32
CA ALA A 87 -14.74 -1.25 -8.29
C ALA A 87 -14.21 -1.94 -7.02
N GLU A 88 -12.97 -1.65 -6.63
CA GLU A 88 -12.34 -2.19 -5.42
C GLU A 88 -13.07 -1.74 -4.15
N TYR A 89 -13.40 -0.45 -4.03
CA TYR A 89 -14.20 0.03 -2.89
C TYR A 89 -15.61 -0.55 -2.87
N SER A 90 -16.26 -0.68 -4.02
CA SER A 90 -17.58 -1.35 -4.12
C SER A 90 -17.52 -2.80 -3.64
N ALA A 91 -16.37 -3.46 -3.81
CA ALA A 91 -16.11 -4.80 -3.32
C ALA A 91 -15.56 -4.86 -1.87
N GLY A 92 -15.59 -3.75 -1.13
CA GLY A 92 -15.14 -3.68 0.28
C GLY A 92 -13.62 -3.72 0.45
N ARG A 93 -12.85 -3.54 -0.63
CA ARG A 93 -11.38 -3.49 -0.61
C ARG A 93 -10.91 -2.05 -0.55
N THR A 94 -9.65 -1.85 -0.15
CA THR A 94 -9.03 -0.52 -0.10
C THR A 94 -7.84 -0.50 -1.06
N PRO A 95 -8.01 0.01 -2.29
CA PRO A 95 -6.97 0.04 -3.31
C PRO A 95 -5.94 1.15 -3.05
N ASN A 96 -4.81 1.07 -3.75
CA ASN A 96 -3.84 2.17 -3.86
C ASN A 96 -3.82 2.72 -5.30
N PRO A 97 -4.48 3.85 -5.59
CA PRO A 97 -4.58 4.37 -6.95
C PRO A 97 -3.22 4.84 -7.51
N CYS A 98 -2.24 5.18 -6.65
CA CYS A 98 -0.91 5.53 -7.11
C CYS A 98 -0.16 4.31 -7.68
N VAL A 99 -0.42 3.11 -7.18
CA VAL A 99 0.14 1.87 -7.73
C VAL A 99 -0.42 1.65 -9.14
N ARG A 100 -1.74 1.70 -9.30
CA ARG A 100 -2.39 1.54 -10.63
C ARG A 100 -2.02 2.63 -11.62
N CYS A 101 -1.86 3.88 -11.17
CA CYS A 101 -1.34 4.95 -12.03
C CYS A 101 0.11 4.69 -12.48
N ASN A 102 0.97 4.15 -11.62
CA ASN A 102 2.32 3.78 -12.05
C ASN A 102 2.26 2.66 -13.09
N GLU A 103 1.50 1.60 -12.82
CA GLU A 103 1.30 0.47 -13.72
C GLU A 103 0.75 0.90 -15.09
N HIS A 104 -0.50 1.37 -15.14
CA HIS A 104 -1.23 1.54 -16.40
C HIS A 104 -0.93 2.84 -17.13
N ILE A 105 -0.51 3.88 -16.41
CA ILE A 105 -0.34 5.22 -17.00
C ILE A 105 1.13 5.51 -17.24
N LYS A 106 1.99 5.39 -16.22
CA LYS A 106 3.40 5.76 -16.36
C LYS A 106 4.24 4.72 -17.06
N PHE A 107 4.02 3.43 -16.79
CA PHE A 107 4.88 2.35 -17.30
C PHE A 107 4.24 1.50 -18.40
N GLU A 108 2.93 1.57 -18.57
CA GLU A 108 2.24 1.04 -19.75
C GLU A 108 2.03 2.18 -20.76
N ALA A 109 0.99 3.01 -20.61
CA ALA A 109 0.61 3.99 -21.63
C ALA A 109 1.73 4.98 -22.03
N LEU A 110 2.40 5.61 -21.06
CA LEU A 110 3.46 6.58 -21.33
C LEU A 110 4.71 5.92 -21.93
N LEU A 111 5.17 4.82 -21.33
CA LEU A 111 6.41 4.15 -21.75
C LEU A 111 6.25 3.42 -23.09
N ASP A 112 5.09 2.83 -23.36
CA ASP A 112 4.78 2.23 -24.67
C ASP A 112 4.74 3.29 -25.76
N LYS A 113 4.05 4.40 -25.51
CA LYS A 113 4.02 5.53 -26.45
C LYS A 113 5.41 6.13 -26.64
N ALA A 114 6.21 6.26 -25.58
CA ALA A 114 7.60 6.72 -25.68
C ALA A 114 8.43 5.78 -26.57
N THR A 115 8.32 4.48 -26.34
CA THR A 115 9.03 3.45 -27.13
C THR A 115 8.62 3.52 -28.60
N ALA A 116 7.33 3.62 -28.90
CA ALA A 116 6.82 3.74 -30.27
C ALA A 116 7.31 5.00 -31.00
N LEU A 117 7.56 6.09 -30.26
CA LEU A 117 8.11 7.35 -30.79
C LEU A 117 9.65 7.36 -30.87
N GLY A 118 10.30 6.23 -30.54
CA GLY A 118 11.75 6.07 -30.63
C GLY A 118 12.53 6.72 -29.49
N PHE A 119 11.92 6.82 -28.30
CA PHE A 119 12.66 7.10 -27.06
C PHE A 119 13.26 5.82 -26.50
N ASP A 120 14.47 5.92 -25.97
CA ASP A 120 15.21 4.80 -25.37
C ASP A 120 14.72 4.53 -23.93
N ALA A 121 14.32 5.58 -23.21
CA ALA A 121 13.89 5.49 -21.81
C ALA A 121 12.96 6.63 -21.39
N VAL A 122 12.26 6.42 -20.27
CA VAL A 122 11.45 7.43 -19.57
C VAL A 122 12.12 7.82 -18.26
N ALA A 123 12.38 9.12 -18.07
CA ALA A 123 12.84 9.67 -16.80
C ALA A 123 11.66 10.19 -15.98
N THR A 124 11.63 9.86 -14.70
CA THR A 124 10.58 10.35 -13.77
C THR A 124 11.19 10.91 -12.50
N GLY A 125 10.47 11.81 -11.83
CA GLY A 125 10.87 12.38 -10.54
C GLY A 125 10.66 11.45 -9.34
N HIS A 126 10.71 10.13 -9.52
CA HIS A 126 10.53 9.22 -8.40
C HIS A 126 11.81 9.03 -7.58
N TYR A 127 11.65 8.89 -6.27
CA TYR A 127 12.71 8.56 -5.33
C TYR A 127 12.84 7.03 -5.24
N ALA A 128 13.59 6.46 -6.16
CA ALA A 128 14.04 5.06 -6.14
C ALA A 128 15.35 4.95 -6.93
N ARG A 129 16.08 3.85 -6.76
CA ARG A 129 17.32 3.61 -7.49
C ARG A 129 17.16 2.42 -8.42
N ILE A 130 17.80 2.51 -9.58
CA ILE A 130 18.06 1.35 -10.42
C ILE A 130 19.55 1.05 -10.26
N VAL A 131 19.86 -0.14 -9.76
CA VAL A 131 21.21 -0.65 -9.61
C VAL A 131 21.35 -1.85 -10.55
N HIS A 132 22.48 -1.99 -11.22
CA HIS A 132 22.70 -3.16 -12.07
C HIS A 132 23.34 -4.26 -11.23
N GLY A 133 22.73 -5.45 -11.25
CA GLY A 133 23.25 -6.65 -10.59
C GLY A 133 24.56 -7.13 -11.21
N ALA A 134 25.14 -8.19 -10.63
CA ALA A 134 26.38 -8.77 -11.14
C ALA A 134 26.26 -9.33 -12.57
N ASP A 135 25.06 -9.72 -12.98
CA ASP A 135 24.73 -10.18 -14.33
C ASP A 135 24.39 -9.02 -15.30
N GLY A 136 24.46 -7.77 -14.83
CA GLY A 136 24.11 -6.58 -15.60
C GLY A 136 22.61 -6.33 -15.70
N SER A 137 21.76 -7.11 -15.04
CA SER A 137 20.32 -6.87 -15.06
C SER A 137 19.90 -5.75 -14.10
N PRO A 138 18.88 -4.94 -14.44
CA PRO A 138 18.45 -3.86 -13.56
C PRO A 138 17.70 -4.40 -12.34
N GLU A 139 18.02 -3.84 -11.18
CA GLU A 139 17.40 -4.12 -9.90
C GLU A 139 16.76 -2.82 -9.38
N LEU A 140 15.51 -2.91 -8.91
CA LEU A 140 14.84 -1.78 -8.27
C LEU A 140 15.23 -1.73 -6.80
N HIS A 141 15.72 -0.58 -6.34
CA HIS A 141 16.15 -0.37 -4.97
C HIS A 141 15.47 0.83 -4.32
N ARG A 142 15.36 0.77 -2.99
CA ARG A 142 14.92 1.89 -2.16
C ARG A 142 15.85 3.10 -2.33
N SER A 143 15.25 4.27 -2.27
CA SER A 143 15.96 5.54 -2.15
C SER A 143 16.64 5.65 -0.77
N PRO A 144 17.80 6.31 -0.64
CA PRO A 144 18.35 6.70 0.66
C PRO A 144 17.48 7.76 1.37
N ASN A 145 16.56 8.43 0.67
CA ASN A 145 15.54 9.27 1.28
C ASN A 145 14.34 8.42 1.71
N GLU A 146 14.42 7.82 2.90
CA GLU A 146 13.43 6.85 3.39
C GLU A 146 12.00 7.43 3.47
N ASP A 147 11.86 8.70 3.86
CA ASP A 147 10.57 9.39 3.98
C ASP A 147 9.86 9.60 2.63
N LYS A 148 10.63 9.61 1.54
CA LYS A 148 10.13 9.81 0.18
C LYS A 148 10.29 8.60 -0.70
N ASP A 149 10.82 7.48 -0.20
CA ASP A 149 11.05 6.28 -0.98
C ASP A 149 9.77 5.83 -1.69
N GLN A 150 9.87 5.68 -3.02
CA GLN A 150 8.77 5.33 -3.90
C GLN A 150 8.94 3.94 -4.51
N SER A 151 9.96 3.18 -4.09
CA SER A 151 10.15 1.79 -4.53
C SER A 151 8.88 0.92 -4.37
N TYR A 152 8.11 1.17 -3.31
CA TYR A 152 6.85 0.47 -3.02
C TYR A 152 5.82 0.62 -4.15
N VAL A 153 5.59 1.85 -4.63
CA VAL A 153 4.59 2.10 -5.70
C VAL A 153 5.11 1.76 -7.08
N LEU A 154 6.43 1.66 -7.24
CA LEU A 154 7.09 1.31 -8.49
C LEU A 154 7.19 -0.20 -8.71
N ALA A 155 7.15 -1.02 -7.66
CA ALA A 155 7.34 -2.47 -7.74
C ALA A 155 6.34 -3.17 -8.70
N VAL A 156 5.18 -2.58 -8.95
CA VAL A 156 4.17 -3.12 -9.87
C VAL A 156 4.61 -3.12 -11.34
N MET A 157 5.60 -2.30 -11.71
CA MET A 157 6.00 -2.12 -13.11
C MET A 157 6.63 -3.36 -13.76
N GLY A 158 7.16 -4.29 -12.95
CA GLY A 158 7.86 -5.48 -13.43
C GLY A 158 9.25 -5.20 -14.01
N ARG A 159 9.97 -6.29 -14.34
CA ARG A 159 11.37 -6.24 -14.79
C ARG A 159 11.53 -5.56 -16.16
N ASP A 160 10.67 -5.90 -17.11
CA ASP A 160 10.78 -5.43 -18.50
C ASP A 160 10.68 -3.90 -18.62
N ARG A 161 9.84 -3.27 -17.77
CA ARG A 161 9.69 -1.82 -17.75
C ARG A 161 10.85 -1.12 -17.05
N LEU A 162 11.56 -1.82 -16.16
CA LEU A 162 12.67 -1.26 -15.38
C LEU A 162 13.86 -0.92 -16.28
N GLU A 163 14.13 -1.73 -17.31
CA GLU A 163 15.21 -1.52 -18.28
C GLU A 163 15.11 -0.18 -19.02
N ARG A 164 13.89 0.32 -19.22
CA ARG A 164 13.62 1.57 -19.95
C ARG A 164 13.23 2.73 -19.03
N SER A 165 13.55 2.63 -17.74
CA SER A 165 13.21 3.63 -16.74
C SER A 165 14.45 4.30 -16.17
N ILE A 166 14.35 5.59 -15.88
CA ILE A 166 15.42 6.38 -15.24
C ILE A 166 14.82 7.12 -14.04
N PHE A 167 15.48 7.01 -12.89
CA PHE A 167 15.10 7.70 -11.65
C PHE A 167 16.24 8.61 -11.16
N PRO A 168 16.42 9.80 -11.75
CA PRO A 168 17.57 10.66 -11.45
C PRO A 168 17.64 11.12 -9.98
N LEU A 169 16.52 11.14 -9.27
CA LEU A 169 16.47 11.52 -7.85
C LEU A 169 16.90 10.40 -6.90
N GLY A 170 17.16 9.19 -7.41
CA GLY A 170 17.49 8.02 -6.60
C GLY A 170 18.71 8.18 -5.69
N GLY A 171 19.65 9.07 -6.02
CA GLY A 171 20.85 9.34 -5.22
C GLY A 171 20.67 10.36 -4.10
N PHE A 172 19.54 11.07 -4.06
CA PHE A 172 19.33 12.15 -3.09
C PHE A 172 18.87 11.60 -1.74
N ALA A 173 19.52 12.03 -0.66
CA ALA A 173 19.19 11.60 0.71
C ALA A 173 18.08 12.44 1.34
N SER A 174 17.75 13.61 0.79
CA SER A 174 16.68 14.45 1.31
C SER A 174 16.02 15.32 0.25
N LYS A 175 14.78 15.72 0.53
CA LYS A 175 14.04 16.68 -0.30
C LYS A 175 14.71 18.05 -0.35
N ALA A 176 15.38 18.47 0.72
CA ALA A 176 16.10 19.74 0.79
C ALA A 176 17.21 19.82 -0.27
N GLN A 177 17.95 18.73 -0.49
CA GLN A 177 18.96 18.65 -1.55
C GLN A 177 18.34 18.80 -2.94
N VAL A 178 17.18 18.19 -3.19
CA VAL A 178 16.45 18.34 -4.47
C VAL A 178 15.96 19.78 -4.66
N ARG A 179 15.46 20.45 -3.62
CA ARG A 179 15.04 21.86 -3.70
C ARG A 179 16.23 22.79 -3.96
N ALA A 180 17.37 22.57 -3.30
CA ALA A 180 18.60 23.32 -3.57
C ALA A 180 19.05 23.15 -5.03
N GLU A 181 18.87 21.95 -5.60
CA GLU A 181 19.21 21.66 -6.98
C GLU A 181 18.29 22.37 -8.00
N ALA A 182 17.02 22.53 -7.63
CA ALA A 182 16.07 23.36 -8.37
C ALA A 182 16.46 24.84 -8.33
N GLU A 183 16.78 25.37 -7.15
CA GLU A 183 17.22 26.77 -6.97
C GLU A 183 18.50 27.07 -7.76
N ARG A 184 19.50 26.18 -7.70
CA ARG A 184 20.76 26.32 -8.45
C ARG A 184 20.54 26.46 -9.96
N ARG A 185 19.45 25.87 -10.49
CA ARG A 185 19.09 25.89 -11.91
C ARG A 185 18.10 26.99 -12.28
N GLY A 186 17.67 27.81 -11.32
CA GLY A 186 16.64 28.82 -11.56
C GLY A 186 15.26 28.22 -11.87
N LEU A 187 14.98 26.99 -11.41
CA LEU A 187 13.66 26.37 -11.56
C LEU A 187 12.67 26.99 -10.57
N SER A 188 11.68 27.73 -11.07
CA SER A 188 10.66 28.45 -10.29
C SER A 188 9.80 27.56 -9.37
N VAL A 189 9.78 26.25 -9.61
CA VAL A 189 9.04 25.26 -8.82
C VAL A 189 9.70 24.89 -7.49
N SER A 190 10.87 25.45 -7.16
CA SER A 190 11.65 25.11 -5.97
C SER A 190 10.90 25.28 -4.65
N ALA A 191 9.96 26.22 -4.56
CA ALA A 191 9.16 26.50 -3.36
C ALA A 191 7.78 25.83 -3.35
N LYS A 192 7.38 25.16 -4.44
CA LYS A 192 6.05 24.54 -4.55
C LYS A 192 5.89 23.41 -3.52
N PRO A 193 4.77 23.32 -2.81
CA PRO A 193 4.46 22.16 -1.96
C PRO A 193 4.45 20.87 -2.77
N ASP A 194 4.75 19.74 -2.12
CA ASP A 194 4.62 18.43 -2.75
C ASP A 194 3.13 18.10 -3.00
N SER A 195 2.83 17.32 -4.02
CA SER A 195 1.51 16.70 -4.15
C SER A 195 1.34 15.65 -3.05
N TYR A 196 0.18 15.65 -2.39
CA TYR A 196 -0.19 14.71 -1.33
C TYR A 196 -1.63 14.24 -1.57
N ASP A 197 -2.02 13.13 -0.96
CA ASP A 197 -3.33 12.47 -1.15
C ASP A 197 -3.60 11.94 -2.59
N ILE A 198 -4.84 11.52 -2.84
CA ILE A 198 -5.27 10.92 -4.11
C ILE A 198 -5.48 12.03 -5.14
N CYS A 199 -4.75 11.96 -6.26
CA CYS A 199 -4.65 13.08 -7.22
C CYS A 199 -5.99 13.54 -7.83
N PHE A 200 -6.98 12.66 -7.97
CA PHE A 200 -8.29 12.97 -8.55
C PHE A 200 -9.36 13.30 -7.50
N VAL A 201 -9.02 13.24 -6.20
CA VAL A 201 -9.89 13.66 -5.09
C VAL A 201 -9.42 15.04 -4.62
N ALA A 202 -9.90 16.08 -5.28
CA ALA A 202 -9.33 17.43 -5.19
C ALA A 202 -9.33 18.04 -3.77
N ASP A 203 -10.34 17.76 -2.96
CA ASP A 203 -10.52 18.25 -1.59
C ASP A 203 -10.00 17.27 -0.51
N GLY A 204 -9.60 16.07 -0.94
CA GLY A 204 -9.23 14.94 -0.10
C GLY A 204 -10.38 14.26 0.66
N ASP A 205 -11.64 14.59 0.39
CA ASP A 205 -12.78 13.82 0.92
C ASP A 205 -13.01 12.57 0.06
N THR A 206 -12.20 11.53 0.29
CA THR A 206 -12.37 10.24 -0.41
C THR A 206 -13.76 9.66 -0.17
N GLY A 207 -14.32 9.82 1.05
CA GLY A 207 -15.67 9.35 1.34
C GLY A 207 -16.72 10.10 0.53
N GLY A 208 -16.57 11.42 0.37
CA GLY A 208 -17.40 12.26 -0.51
C GLY A 208 -17.31 11.85 -1.96
N PHE A 209 -16.10 11.71 -2.48
CA PHE A 209 -15.88 11.24 -3.84
C PHE A 209 -16.55 9.88 -4.11
N LEU A 210 -16.42 8.92 -3.19
CA LEU A 210 -17.07 7.62 -3.31
C LEU A 210 -18.60 7.74 -3.27
N ARG A 211 -19.17 8.57 -2.39
CA ARG A 211 -20.62 8.81 -2.32
C ARG A 211 -21.17 9.43 -3.60
N ASP A 212 -20.45 10.38 -4.18
CA ASP A 212 -20.89 11.06 -5.41
C ASP A 212 -20.88 10.10 -6.62
N ARG A 213 -19.94 9.14 -6.65
CA ARG A 213 -19.78 8.18 -7.76
C ARG A 213 -20.61 6.90 -7.59
N LEU A 214 -20.75 6.38 -6.37
CA LEU A 214 -21.40 5.10 -6.07
C LEU A 214 -22.81 5.26 -5.47
N GLY A 215 -23.19 6.47 -5.07
CA GLY A 215 -24.44 6.76 -4.39
C GLY A 215 -24.42 6.35 -2.91
N GLU A 216 -25.33 6.92 -2.12
CA GLU A 216 -25.47 6.55 -0.71
C GLU A 216 -26.17 5.20 -0.54
N GLN A 217 -25.58 4.37 0.31
CA GLN A 217 -26.11 3.05 0.67
C GLN A 217 -26.12 2.95 2.20
N PRO A 218 -27.17 3.47 2.88
CA PRO A 218 -27.23 3.42 4.34
C PRO A 218 -27.20 2.00 4.88
N GLY A 219 -26.45 1.78 5.96
CA GLY A 219 -26.27 0.46 6.55
C GLY A 219 -25.87 0.52 8.02
N GLU A 220 -25.78 -0.64 8.66
CA GLU A 220 -25.55 -0.76 10.09
C GLU A 220 -24.06 -0.88 10.42
N VAL A 221 -23.63 -0.21 11.49
CA VAL A 221 -22.37 -0.52 12.17
C VAL A 221 -22.67 -1.45 13.32
N ARG A 222 -22.07 -2.65 13.32
CA ARG A 222 -22.25 -3.67 14.35
C ARG A 222 -20.99 -3.89 15.17
N ASP A 223 -21.12 -4.32 16.41
CA ASP A 223 -19.99 -4.87 17.16
C ASP A 223 -19.76 -6.35 16.86
N THR A 224 -18.71 -6.93 17.45
CA THR A 224 -18.32 -8.33 17.25
C THR A 224 -19.31 -9.35 17.82
N ASP A 225 -20.22 -8.90 18.70
CA ASP A 225 -21.31 -9.71 19.26
C ASP A 225 -22.58 -9.61 18.40
N GLY A 226 -22.55 -8.81 17.33
CA GLY A 226 -23.64 -8.60 16.39
C GLY A 226 -24.61 -7.48 16.78
N ASN A 227 -24.35 -6.74 17.86
CA ASN A 227 -25.23 -5.64 18.27
C ASN A 227 -25.04 -4.43 17.36
N VAL A 228 -26.14 -3.77 16.99
CA VAL A 228 -26.08 -2.50 16.26
C VAL A 228 -25.61 -1.38 17.19
N VAL A 229 -24.53 -0.72 16.80
CA VAL A 229 -23.88 0.35 17.58
C VAL A 229 -23.86 1.70 16.87
N GLY A 230 -24.28 1.74 15.61
CA GLY A 230 -24.40 2.95 14.81
C GLY A 230 -24.87 2.65 13.39
N GLU A 231 -24.83 3.66 12.54
CA GLU A 231 -25.20 3.60 11.13
C GLU A 231 -24.14 4.30 10.28
N HIS A 232 -24.11 3.99 9.00
CA HIS A 232 -23.24 4.64 8.02
C HIS A 232 -23.96 4.91 6.71
N ARG A 233 -23.34 5.70 5.82
CA ARG A 233 -23.90 6.07 4.50
C ARG A 233 -23.40 5.19 3.34
N GLY A 234 -22.55 4.21 3.62
CA GLY A 234 -22.04 3.24 2.65
C GLY A 234 -20.90 2.43 3.24
N ALA A 235 -21.01 1.10 3.30
CA ALA A 235 -19.97 0.24 3.86
C ALA A 235 -18.66 0.36 3.06
N TYR A 236 -18.76 0.59 1.75
CA TYR A 236 -17.63 0.84 0.86
C TYR A 236 -16.74 2.01 1.29
N ALA A 237 -17.21 2.94 2.13
CA ALA A 237 -16.42 4.09 2.57
C ALA A 237 -15.52 3.79 3.79
N PHE A 238 -15.49 2.54 4.26
CA PHE A 238 -14.73 2.12 5.44
C PHE A 238 -13.58 1.19 5.06
N THR A 239 -12.49 1.31 5.81
CA THR A 239 -11.30 0.47 5.64
C THR A 239 -11.01 -0.31 6.92
N VAL A 240 -10.66 -1.58 6.81
CA VAL A 240 -10.21 -2.39 7.96
C VAL A 240 -9.02 -1.72 8.66
N GLY A 241 -9.15 -1.51 9.96
CA GLY A 241 -8.21 -0.77 10.81
C GLY A 241 -8.51 0.72 10.97
N GLN A 242 -9.55 1.25 10.33
CA GLN A 242 -10.00 2.63 10.51
C GLN A 242 -10.54 2.86 11.92
N ARG A 243 -10.08 3.95 12.56
CA ARG A 243 -10.55 4.41 13.88
C ARG A 243 -11.38 5.70 13.81
N LYS A 244 -10.98 6.64 12.96
CA LYS A 244 -11.62 7.96 12.84
C LYS A 244 -12.80 7.90 11.89
N GLY A 245 -13.76 8.81 12.03
CA GLY A 245 -14.89 8.93 11.11
C GLY A 245 -15.95 7.84 11.23
N LEU A 246 -15.95 7.06 12.32
CA LEU A 246 -16.95 6.00 12.54
C LEU A 246 -18.33 6.52 12.95
N GLY A 247 -18.44 7.79 13.39
CA GLY A 247 -19.72 8.38 13.78
C GLY A 247 -20.43 7.72 14.97
N LEU A 248 -19.73 6.89 15.75
CA LEU A 248 -20.33 6.14 16.85
C LEU A 248 -20.60 7.05 18.04
N GLY A 249 -21.87 7.40 18.27
CA GLY A 249 -22.30 8.26 19.38
C GLY A 249 -22.31 7.60 20.75
N ARG A 250 -22.10 6.28 20.83
CA ARG A 250 -22.01 5.52 22.08
C ARG A 250 -20.59 4.98 22.27
N PRO A 251 -19.88 5.35 23.35
CA PRO A 251 -18.63 4.71 23.73
C PRO A 251 -18.83 3.20 23.89
N ALA A 252 -17.76 2.42 23.66
CA ALA A 252 -17.78 1.00 24.01
C ALA A 252 -18.02 0.84 25.52
N ALA A 253 -18.67 -0.24 25.94
CA ALA A 253 -18.97 -0.50 27.35
C ALA A 253 -17.71 -0.54 28.23
N ASP A 254 -16.56 -0.90 27.65
CA ASP A 254 -15.25 -0.92 28.29
C ASP A 254 -14.45 0.40 28.15
N GLY A 255 -15.05 1.43 27.53
CA GLY A 255 -14.42 2.73 27.27
C GLY A 255 -13.31 2.73 26.23
N ARG A 256 -12.98 1.58 25.60
CA ARG A 256 -11.88 1.49 24.63
C ARG A 256 -12.28 2.00 23.25
N ALA A 257 -11.28 2.45 22.48
CA ALA A 257 -11.49 2.87 21.10
C ALA A 257 -11.88 1.67 20.22
N ARG A 258 -12.85 1.90 19.33
CA ARG A 258 -13.29 0.93 18.33
C ARG A 258 -12.60 1.17 16.99
N TYR A 259 -12.36 0.08 16.28
CA TYR A 259 -11.75 0.05 14.96
C TYR A 259 -12.62 -0.81 14.04
N VAL A 260 -12.68 -0.47 12.76
CA VAL A 260 -13.30 -1.36 11.75
C VAL A 260 -12.49 -2.64 11.68
N VAL A 261 -13.09 -3.77 12.04
CA VAL A 261 -12.46 -5.10 12.00
C VAL A 261 -12.88 -5.91 10.78
N ASP A 262 -14.04 -5.58 10.20
CA ASP A 262 -14.55 -6.19 8.99
C ASP A 262 -15.46 -5.22 8.22
N VAL A 263 -15.51 -5.37 6.90
CA VAL A 263 -16.38 -4.60 6.00
C VAL A 263 -17.02 -5.58 5.04
N ASP A 264 -18.34 -5.75 5.14
CA ASP A 264 -19.11 -6.59 4.23
C ASP A 264 -20.01 -5.69 3.37
N THR A 265 -19.58 -5.44 2.14
CA THR A 265 -20.38 -4.64 1.19
C THR A 265 -21.58 -5.40 0.62
N SER A 266 -21.61 -6.74 0.72
CA SER A 266 -22.75 -7.54 0.24
C SER A 266 -23.95 -7.45 1.19
N SER A 267 -23.70 -7.43 2.50
CA SER A 267 -24.71 -7.17 3.52
C SER A 267 -24.76 -5.70 3.96
N ASN A 268 -23.96 -4.84 3.34
CA ASN A 268 -23.80 -3.42 3.66
C ASN A 268 -23.62 -3.16 5.17
N THR A 269 -22.74 -3.95 5.80
CA THR A 269 -22.49 -3.94 7.24
C THR A 269 -21.02 -3.64 7.51
N VAL A 270 -20.76 -2.78 8.49
CA VAL A 270 -19.42 -2.51 9.02
C VAL A 270 -19.31 -3.09 10.42
N VAL A 271 -18.33 -3.96 10.66
CA VAL A 271 -18.10 -4.52 12.00
C VAL A 271 -16.98 -3.76 12.68
N VAL A 272 -17.22 -3.33 13.91
CA VAL A 272 -16.24 -2.65 14.75
C VAL A 272 -15.90 -3.46 15.99
N GLY A 273 -14.65 -3.39 16.40
CA GLY A 273 -14.15 -4.14 17.54
C GLY A 273 -12.89 -3.52 18.13
N PRO A 274 -12.32 -4.17 19.15
CA PRO A 274 -11.09 -3.72 19.78
C PRO A 274 -9.88 -4.03 18.87
N ALA A 275 -8.79 -3.27 19.02
CA ALA A 275 -7.65 -3.29 18.10
C ALA A 275 -6.93 -4.65 18.01
N GLU A 276 -7.08 -5.51 19.01
CA GLU A 276 -6.45 -6.82 19.10
C GLU A 276 -6.97 -7.78 18.02
N LEU A 277 -8.19 -7.59 17.54
CA LEU A 277 -8.79 -8.38 16.46
C LEU A 277 -8.17 -8.09 15.09
N LEU A 278 -7.55 -6.92 14.92
CA LEU A 278 -6.88 -6.54 13.67
C LEU A 278 -5.52 -7.20 13.48
N SER A 279 -5.04 -7.92 14.50
CA SER A 279 -3.69 -8.39 14.53
C SER A 279 -3.54 -9.69 13.73
N VAL A 280 -2.69 -9.63 12.71
CA VAL A 280 -2.44 -10.67 11.70
C VAL A 280 -0.96 -11.06 11.69
N ASP A 281 -0.69 -12.33 11.37
CA ASP A 281 0.67 -12.89 11.25
C ASP A 281 0.87 -13.66 9.92
N ARG A 282 -0.15 -13.68 9.08
CA ARG A 282 -0.14 -14.22 7.72
C ARG A 282 -0.78 -13.25 6.75
N VAL A 283 -0.20 -13.16 5.55
CA VAL A 283 -0.75 -12.39 4.43
C VAL A 283 -0.62 -13.23 3.16
N ALA A 284 -1.66 -13.26 2.35
CA ALA A 284 -1.64 -13.82 1.01
C ALA A 284 -1.82 -12.68 0.00
N GLY A 285 -1.01 -12.74 -1.06
CA GLY A 285 -1.08 -11.84 -2.20
C GLY A 285 -1.37 -12.60 -3.48
N GLU A 286 -2.14 -11.99 -4.37
CA GLU A 286 -2.44 -12.47 -5.71
C GLU A 286 -1.77 -11.59 -6.77
N LYS A 287 -1.70 -12.10 -8.01
CA LYS A 287 -1.13 -11.39 -9.17
C LYS A 287 0.30 -10.91 -8.87
N ALA A 288 1.15 -11.84 -8.42
CA ALA A 288 2.51 -11.53 -8.05
C ALA A 288 3.34 -11.10 -9.26
N VAL A 289 4.06 -9.99 -9.12
CA VAL A 289 5.03 -9.47 -10.07
C VAL A 289 6.41 -9.61 -9.43
N TRP A 290 7.25 -10.48 -9.97
CA TRP A 290 8.60 -10.72 -9.47
C TRP A 290 9.64 -9.92 -10.27
N LEU A 291 10.50 -9.20 -9.56
CA LEU A 291 11.67 -8.48 -10.11
C LEU A 291 12.98 -9.27 -9.91
N ALA A 292 12.94 -10.28 -9.06
CA ALA A 292 13.98 -11.28 -8.87
C ALA A 292 13.32 -12.66 -8.81
N GLU A 293 14.03 -13.70 -9.24
CA GLU A 293 13.51 -15.07 -9.13
C GLU A 293 13.16 -15.40 -7.68
N PRO A 294 11.93 -15.85 -7.41
CA PRO A 294 11.56 -16.25 -6.06
C PRO A 294 12.32 -17.52 -5.64
N ALA A 295 12.62 -17.64 -4.35
CA ALA A 295 13.26 -18.83 -3.82
C ALA A 295 12.34 -20.06 -3.89
N ASP A 296 12.95 -21.23 -3.96
CA ASP A 296 12.25 -22.51 -3.77
C ASP A 296 11.80 -22.64 -2.31
N GLY A 297 10.52 -22.38 -2.06
CA GLY A 297 9.92 -22.46 -0.73
C GLY A 297 10.00 -21.16 0.06
N TRP A 298 10.22 -21.26 1.37
CA TRP A 298 10.22 -20.10 2.27
C TRP A 298 11.59 -19.43 2.32
N ALA A 299 11.64 -18.12 2.14
CA ALA A 299 12.85 -17.31 2.27
C ALA A 299 12.65 -16.15 3.25
N ASP A 300 13.68 -15.87 4.04
CA ASP A 300 13.70 -14.72 4.97
C ASP A 300 13.87 -13.41 4.19
N VAL A 301 12.97 -12.46 4.46
CA VAL A 301 12.85 -11.19 3.75
C VAL A 301 12.36 -10.09 4.70
N THR A 302 12.23 -8.88 4.19
CA THR A 302 11.35 -7.88 4.79
C THR A 302 10.20 -7.56 3.86
N VAL A 303 9.04 -7.19 4.41
CA VAL A 303 7.86 -6.83 3.62
C VAL A 303 7.29 -5.49 4.05
N GLN A 304 6.64 -4.81 3.12
CA GLN A 304 5.87 -3.59 3.36
C GLN A 304 4.46 -3.77 2.78
N VAL A 305 3.43 -3.43 3.56
CA VAL A 305 2.01 -3.65 3.21
C VAL A 305 1.20 -2.35 3.10
N ARG A 306 1.88 -1.20 3.23
CA ARG A 306 1.32 0.15 3.13
C ARG A 306 2.40 1.10 2.62
N ALA A 307 2.05 2.04 1.74
CA ALA A 307 3.04 2.95 1.12
C ALA A 307 3.87 3.76 2.12
N HIS A 308 3.27 4.21 3.23
CA HIS A 308 3.96 4.91 4.33
C HIS A 308 4.21 4.01 5.55
N GLY A 309 4.13 2.69 5.37
CA GLY A 309 4.42 1.71 6.41
C GLY A 309 5.91 1.40 6.49
N ARG A 310 6.37 1.01 7.68
CA ARG A 310 7.71 0.45 7.85
C ARG A 310 7.80 -0.96 7.26
N GLN A 311 9.02 -1.37 6.93
CA GLN A 311 9.33 -2.76 6.64
C GLN A 311 9.22 -3.60 7.92
N VAL A 312 8.73 -4.84 7.77
CA VAL A 312 8.70 -5.84 8.84
C VAL A 312 9.45 -7.10 8.41
N PRO A 313 10.23 -7.74 9.31
CA PRO A 313 10.80 -9.06 9.04
C PRO A 313 9.70 -10.07 8.73
N ALA A 314 9.93 -10.94 7.75
CA ALA A 314 8.98 -11.96 7.35
C ALA A 314 9.66 -13.12 6.62
N GLN A 315 8.91 -14.20 6.42
CA GLN A 315 9.24 -15.22 5.42
C GLN A 315 8.24 -15.12 4.28
N VAL A 316 8.70 -15.29 3.05
CA VAL A 316 7.86 -15.31 1.84
C VAL A 316 8.06 -16.61 1.08
N ARG A 317 7.00 -17.09 0.43
CA ARG A 317 7.09 -18.10 -0.64
C ARG A 317 6.23 -17.70 -1.82
N ALA A 318 6.66 -18.05 -3.03
CA ALA A 318 5.80 -17.98 -4.20
C ALA A 318 4.71 -19.06 -4.13
N VAL A 319 3.53 -18.73 -4.67
CA VAL A 319 2.43 -19.66 -4.85
C VAL A 319 2.17 -19.76 -6.34
N PRO A 320 2.35 -20.93 -6.98
CA PRO A 320 2.07 -21.11 -8.40
C PRO A 320 0.60 -20.79 -8.72
N ALA A 321 0.33 -20.31 -9.93
CA ALA A 321 -1.03 -20.21 -10.43
C ALA A 321 -1.64 -21.61 -10.57
N LEU A 322 -2.95 -21.72 -10.36
CA LEU A 322 -3.70 -22.96 -10.57
C LEU A 322 -4.08 -23.15 -12.05
N ASP A 323 -4.02 -22.08 -12.83
CA ASP A 323 -4.33 -21.97 -14.26
C ASP A 323 -3.25 -21.13 -14.97
N ASP A 324 -3.50 -20.70 -16.21
CA ASP A 324 -2.59 -19.87 -17.02
C ASP A 324 -2.40 -18.43 -16.48
N GLY A 325 -2.90 -18.14 -15.27
CA GLY A 325 -2.82 -16.84 -14.62
C GLY A 325 -1.46 -16.55 -13.97
N ALA A 326 -1.35 -15.34 -13.42
CA ALA A 326 -0.21 -14.97 -12.58
C ALA A 326 -0.34 -15.65 -11.21
N GLY A 327 0.75 -16.26 -10.74
CA GLY A 327 0.84 -16.83 -9.39
C GLY A 327 0.65 -15.78 -8.30
N GLY A 328 0.62 -16.25 -7.06
CA GLY A 328 0.56 -15.42 -5.86
C GLY A 328 1.82 -15.51 -5.01
N LEU A 329 1.72 -15.01 -3.79
CA LEU A 329 2.71 -15.21 -2.75
C LEU A 329 2.05 -15.33 -1.38
N GLU A 330 2.72 -16.01 -0.48
CA GLU A 330 2.32 -16.09 0.93
C GLU A 330 3.44 -15.56 1.82
N VAL A 331 3.04 -14.84 2.86
CA VAL A 331 3.94 -14.21 3.82
C VAL A 331 3.60 -14.64 5.24
N ARG A 332 4.63 -15.03 5.98
CA ARG A 332 4.62 -15.21 7.44
C ARG A 332 5.32 -14.02 8.07
N LEU A 333 4.57 -13.19 8.77
CA LEU A 333 5.14 -12.02 9.41
C LEU A 333 5.94 -12.44 10.65
N GLY A 334 7.17 -11.94 10.79
CA GLY A 334 8.01 -12.16 11.97
C GLY A 334 7.50 -11.40 13.20
N GLU A 335 6.63 -10.42 13.00
CA GLU A 335 5.90 -9.69 14.03
C GLU A 335 4.46 -9.42 13.58
N ALA A 336 3.53 -9.33 14.51
CA ALA A 336 2.13 -9.16 14.16
C ALA A 336 1.84 -7.73 13.67
N LEU A 337 1.22 -7.60 12.50
CA LEU A 337 0.74 -6.33 11.97
C LEU A 337 -0.73 -6.11 12.32
N ARG A 338 -1.20 -4.86 12.25
CA ARG A 338 -2.61 -4.50 12.46
C ARG A 338 -3.25 -3.96 11.19
N GLY A 339 -4.41 -4.51 10.82
CA GLY A 339 -5.28 -3.95 9.78
C GLY A 339 -4.68 -4.02 8.38
N VAL A 340 -4.15 -5.18 7.97
CA VAL A 340 -3.70 -5.37 6.59
C VAL A 340 -4.95 -5.56 5.72
N ALA A 341 -5.34 -4.53 4.98
CA ALA A 341 -6.56 -4.50 4.17
C ALA A 341 -6.35 -5.14 2.80
N ALA A 342 -7.34 -5.89 2.31
CA ALA A 342 -7.36 -6.39 0.95
C ALA A 342 -7.38 -5.23 -0.06
N GLY A 343 -6.76 -5.44 -1.23
CA GLY A 343 -6.58 -4.41 -2.28
C GLY A 343 -5.32 -3.54 -2.11
N GLN A 344 -4.67 -3.56 -0.95
CA GLN A 344 -3.35 -2.91 -0.78
C GLN A 344 -2.25 -3.72 -1.47
N SER A 345 -1.14 -3.07 -1.82
CA SER A 345 0.06 -3.76 -2.28
C SER A 345 0.85 -4.37 -1.12
N LEU A 346 1.51 -5.49 -1.40
CA LEU A 346 2.45 -6.15 -0.52
C LEU A 346 3.77 -6.27 -1.30
N VAL A 347 4.79 -5.56 -0.85
CA VAL A 347 6.10 -5.50 -1.53
C VAL A 347 7.13 -6.23 -0.69
N VAL A 348 7.93 -7.05 -1.35
CA VAL A 348 8.95 -7.93 -0.76
C VAL A 348 10.33 -7.35 -1.04
N TYR A 349 11.18 -7.31 -0.01
CA TYR A 349 12.52 -6.70 -0.08
C TYR A 349 13.61 -7.60 0.50
N SER A 350 14.81 -7.51 -0.09
CA SER A 350 16.08 -7.95 0.50
C SER A 350 16.98 -6.74 0.70
N GLY A 351 17.14 -6.30 1.94
CA GLY A 351 17.77 -5.00 2.25
C GLY A 351 17.06 -3.85 1.54
N THR A 352 17.75 -3.22 0.59
CA THR A 352 17.15 -2.15 -0.24
C THR A 352 16.55 -2.65 -1.55
N ARG A 353 16.85 -3.88 -1.99
CA ARG A 353 16.38 -4.42 -3.26
C ARG A 353 14.93 -4.85 -3.16
N VAL A 354 14.11 -4.48 -4.14
CA VAL A 354 12.74 -4.99 -4.33
C VAL A 354 12.84 -6.34 -5.03
N LEU A 355 12.25 -7.38 -4.43
CA LEU A 355 12.20 -8.73 -5.00
C LEU A 355 10.92 -8.97 -5.79
N GLY A 356 9.81 -8.41 -5.33
CA GLY A 356 8.52 -8.55 -6.00
C GLY A 356 7.40 -7.84 -5.26
N GLN A 357 6.20 -7.86 -5.84
CA GLN A 357 4.99 -7.34 -5.23
C GLN A 357 3.79 -8.23 -5.53
N ALA A 358 2.75 -8.16 -4.70
CA ALA A 358 1.44 -8.74 -4.98
C ALA A 358 0.31 -7.88 -4.40
N THR A 359 -0.90 -8.02 -4.93
CA THR A 359 -2.08 -7.38 -4.35
C THR A 359 -2.57 -8.23 -3.18
N VAL A 360 -2.70 -7.66 -1.98
CA VAL A 360 -3.20 -8.38 -0.80
C VAL A 360 -4.63 -8.84 -1.08
N SER A 361 -4.82 -10.15 -1.08
CA SER A 361 -6.15 -10.77 -1.18
C SER A 361 -6.70 -11.13 0.20
N ARG A 362 -5.82 -11.51 1.15
CA ARG A 362 -6.22 -11.92 2.49
C ARG A 362 -5.12 -11.67 3.52
N ALA A 363 -5.52 -11.29 4.73
CA ALA A 363 -4.66 -11.32 5.91
C ALA A 363 -5.37 -12.00 7.07
N TRP A 364 -4.67 -12.81 7.86
CA TRP A 364 -5.26 -13.54 8.97
C TRP A 364 -4.25 -13.80 10.09
N ARG A 365 -4.77 -14.28 11.22
CA ARG A 365 -3.97 -14.85 12.29
C ARG A 365 -4.03 -16.37 12.21
N ASP A 366 -2.86 -17.00 12.17
CA ASP A 366 -2.74 -18.44 12.30
C ASP A 366 -3.09 -18.86 13.75
N ARG A 367 -4.17 -19.63 13.93
CA ARG A 367 -4.64 -20.02 15.27
C ARG A 367 -3.71 -21.04 15.96
N ALA A 368 -2.73 -21.58 15.25
CA ALA A 368 -1.79 -22.59 15.76
C ALA A 368 -0.91 -22.10 16.94
N GLY A 369 -0.77 -20.79 17.15
CA GLY A 369 0.05 -20.23 18.24
C GLY A 369 -0.59 -20.26 19.64
N ARG A 370 -1.88 -20.61 19.79
CA ARG A 370 -2.54 -20.65 21.12
C ARG A 370 -2.19 -21.89 21.96
N ALA A 371 -1.62 -22.94 21.38
CA ALA A 371 -1.31 -24.18 22.12
C ALA A 371 0.01 -24.12 22.91
N ALA A 372 0.94 -23.20 22.57
CA ALA A 372 2.28 -23.20 23.15
C ALA A 372 2.42 -22.32 24.42
N THR A 373 1.53 -21.33 24.63
CA THR A 373 1.62 -20.41 25.79
C THR A 373 0.69 -20.76 26.95
N ALA A 374 -0.08 -21.85 26.84
CA ALA A 374 -0.94 -22.34 27.92
C ALA A 374 -0.30 -23.49 28.74
N ALA A 375 0.89 -23.96 28.37
CA ALA A 375 1.55 -25.10 29.03
C ALA A 375 2.58 -24.73 30.12
N ASP A 376 3.06 -23.48 30.17
CA ASP A 376 4.08 -23.05 31.16
C ASP A 376 3.52 -22.13 32.25
N GLY A 377 2.31 -22.45 32.72
CA GLY A 377 1.63 -21.76 33.80
C GLY A 377 1.18 -22.68 34.92
N THR A 378 2.01 -23.65 35.33
CA THR A 378 1.81 -24.33 36.63
C THR A 378 2.94 -23.93 37.56
N THR A 379 2.69 -22.87 38.33
CA THR A 379 3.48 -22.50 39.50
C THR A 379 3.50 -23.66 40.48
N ALA A 380 4.70 -24.13 40.79
CA ALA A 380 4.97 -24.93 41.96
C ALA A 380 4.62 -24.12 43.21
N ASP A 381 3.65 -24.61 43.98
CA ASP A 381 3.57 -24.32 45.41
C ASP A 381 3.41 -25.66 46.14
N GLY A 382 4.44 -25.99 46.93
CA GLY A 382 4.47 -27.18 47.74
C GLY A 382 3.66 -26.99 49.02
N ALA A 383 2.73 -27.90 49.26
CA ALA A 383 2.26 -28.21 50.61
C ALA A 383 1.93 -29.71 50.70
N THR A 384 2.80 -30.43 51.38
CA THR A 384 2.68 -31.81 51.81
C THR A 384 1.41 -32.07 52.62
N ALA A 385 0.60 -33.05 52.22
CA ALA A 385 -0.34 -33.73 53.11
C ALA A 385 -0.44 -35.22 52.76
N GLN A 386 -0.19 -36.04 53.78
CA GLN A 386 -0.02 -37.49 53.74
C GLN A 386 -1.32 -38.25 53.44
N ALA A 387 -1.19 -39.36 52.71
CA ALA A 387 -2.27 -40.33 52.47
C ALA A 387 -2.59 -41.14 53.76
N PRO A 388 -3.86 -41.50 54.02
CA PRO A 388 -4.18 -42.40 55.11
C PRO A 388 -4.09 -43.87 54.67
N VAL A 389 -3.37 -44.63 55.47
CA VAL A 389 -3.25 -46.09 55.48
C VAL A 389 -4.52 -46.70 56.07
N ALA A 390 -5.02 -47.78 55.46
CA ALA A 390 -6.13 -48.59 55.96
C ALA A 390 -5.64 -49.77 56.81
N VAL A 391 -6.17 -49.95 58.03
CA VAL A 391 -6.28 -51.25 58.76
C VAL A 391 -7.41 -51.12 59.83
N PRO A 392 -7.91 -52.20 60.48
CA PRO A 392 -9.31 -52.62 60.41
C PRO A 392 -10.09 -52.55 61.75
N ALA A 393 -11.34 -52.98 61.71
CA ALA A 393 -12.36 -52.97 62.77
C ALA A 393 -11.98 -53.65 64.11
N PRO A 394 -12.72 -53.31 65.17
CA PRO A 394 -13.29 -54.35 66.02
C PRO A 394 -14.78 -54.18 66.39
N VAL A 395 -15.29 -55.28 66.93
CA VAL A 395 -16.65 -55.72 67.24
C VAL A 395 -17.26 -55.05 68.48
N ALA A 396 -18.57 -54.74 68.44
CA ALA A 396 -19.53 -54.81 69.58
C ALA A 396 -20.96 -54.70 69.02
N ALA A 397 -21.74 -55.80 68.98
CA ALA A 397 -22.70 -56.24 70.00
C ALA A 397 -24.06 -55.52 69.96
N ALA A 398 -25.10 -56.30 69.57
CA ALA A 398 -26.49 -56.40 70.05
C ALA A 398 -27.34 -55.10 70.19
N THR A 399 -28.64 -55.05 69.92
CA THR A 399 -29.72 -56.02 70.22
C THR A 399 -31.01 -55.54 69.55
N GLU A 400 -31.89 -56.50 69.21
CA GLU A 400 -33.37 -56.40 69.17
C GLU A 400 -34.09 -55.44 68.21
N ALA A 401 -35.34 -55.65 67.78
CA ALA A 401 -36.19 -56.81 67.42
C ALA A 401 -37.58 -56.22 67.09
N ARG A 402 -38.35 -56.93 66.24
CA ARG A 402 -39.81 -56.83 65.99
C ARG A 402 -40.28 -55.69 65.08
N ALA A 403 -41.25 -55.87 64.21
CA ALA A 403 -41.92 -57.07 63.66
C ALA A 403 -42.63 -56.63 62.37
#